data_AF-A0A2A5ARI5-F1
#
_entry.id   AF-A0A2A5ARI5-F1
#
_cell.length_a   1.000
_cell.length_b   1.000
_cell.length_c   1.000
_cell.angle_alpha   90.00
_cell.angle_beta   90.00
_cell.angle_gamma   90.00
#
_symmetry.space_group_name_H-M   'P 1'
#
loop_
_entity.id
_entity.type
_entity.pdbx_description
1 polymer ?
#
loop_
_entity_poly.entity_id
_entity_poly.type
_entity_poly.pdbx_seq_one_letter_code
_entity_poly.pdbx_strand_id
1 'polypeptide(L)' 'MGMMTFRVDDELKNRLETVVNELGLNQSKILREAVTDRLEELEEMVVLMERVKANRPKRPIAELWKELELED' A
#
# COMPACT_ATOMS: atom_id res chain seq x y z
N MET A 1 9.05 -18.21 11.33
CA MET A 1 8.22 -17.11 11.91
C MET A 1 9.17 -16.07 12.46
N GLY A 2 9.05 -14.82 12.01
CA GLY A 2 9.75 -13.67 12.57
C GLY A 2 8.86 -12.94 13.57
N MET A 3 9.46 -12.33 14.59
CA MET A 3 8.75 -11.49 15.57
C MET A 3 9.15 -10.04 15.31
N MET A 4 8.16 -9.17 15.11
CA MET A 4 8.34 -7.73 15.02
C MET A 4 7.74 -7.08 16.25
N THR A 5 8.53 -6.25 16.93
CA THR A 5 8.08 -5.45 18.06
C THR A 5 8.29 -3.98 17.73
N PHE A 6 7.25 -3.18 17.93
CA PHE A 6 7.29 -1.75 17.73
C PHE A 6 6.54 -1.06 18.86
N ARG A 7 6.96 0.16 19.19
CA ARG A 7 6.26 0.98 20.17
C ARG A 7 5.11 1.70 19.47
N VAL A 8 3.96 1.73 20.11
CA VAL A 8 2.78 2.47 19.69
C VAL A 8 2.31 3.33 20.85
N ASP A 9 1.67 4.45 20.55
CA ASP A 9 1.02 5.27 21.55
C ASP A 9 -0.13 4.51 22.20
N ASP A 10 -0.32 4.72 23.51
CA ASP A 10 -1.35 4.04 24.29
C ASP A 10 -2.76 4.31 23.75
N GLU A 11 -3.01 5.52 23.21
CA GLU A 11 -4.29 5.84 22.58
C GLU A 11 -4.59 4.93 21.39
N LEU A 12 -3.61 4.75 20.49
CA LEU A 12 -3.78 3.91 19.31
C LEU A 12 -4.01 2.46 19.71
N LYS A 13 -3.25 1.98 20.70
CA LYS A 13 -3.40 0.64 21.24
C LYS A 13 -4.81 0.40 21.79
N ASN A 14 -5.30 1.31 22.62
CA ASN A 14 -6.63 1.21 23.24
C ASN A 14 -7.75 1.21 22.19
N ARG A 15 -7.64 2.07 21.16
CA ARG A 15 -8.60 2.12 20.05
C ARG A 15 -8.61 0.82 19.27
N LEU A 16 -7.44 0.27 18.96
CA LEU A 16 -7.31 -1.01 18.25
C LEU A 16 -7.92 -2.15 19.07
N GLU A 17 -7.55 -2.27 20.35
CA GLU A 17 -8.06 -3.32 21.24
C GLU A 17 -9.59 -3.26 21.37
N THR A 18 -10.16 -2.07 21.54
CA THR A 18 -11.62 -1.89 21.65
C THR A 18 -12.35 -2.42 20.42
N VAL A 19 -11.97 -1.97 19.23
CA VAL A 19 -12.62 -2.35 17.97
C VAL A 19 -12.46 -3.84 17.69
N VAL A 20 -11.26 -4.38 17.88
CA VAL A 20 -10.97 -5.79 17.63
C VAL A 20 -11.76 -6.68 18.58
N ASN A 21 -11.89 -6.30 19.85
CA ASN A 21 -12.67 -7.04 20.83
C ASN A 21 -14.17 -6.98 20.54
N GLU A 22 -14.71 -5.80 20.21
CA GLU A 22 -16.13 -5.63 19.86
C GLU A 22 -16.54 -6.46 18.64
N LEU A 23 -15.65 -6.60 17.66
CA LEU A 23 -15.88 -7.36 16.44
C LEU A 23 -15.47 -8.83 16.53
N GLY A 24 -14.91 -9.27 17.67
CA GLY A 24 -14.41 -10.64 17.84
C GLY A 24 -13.27 -11.02 16.90
N LEU A 25 -12.45 -10.05 16.50
CA LEU A 25 -11.35 -10.22 15.55
C LEU A 25 -10.04 -10.58 16.25
N ASN A 26 -9.06 -11.06 15.48
CA ASN A 26 -7.71 -11.32 15.99
C ASN A 26 -6.79 -10.14 15.68
N GLN A 27 -6.30 -9.46 16.72
CA GLN A 27 -5.44 -8.28 16.59
C GLN A 27 -4.19 -8.54 15.76
N SER A 28 -3.51 -9.67 15.98
CA SER A 28 -2.31 -10.05 15.23
C SER A 28 -2.59 -10.34 13.77
N LYS A 29 -3.80 -10.80 13.44
CA LYS A 29 -4.25 -10.99 12.05
C LYS A 29 -4.49 -9.63 11.39
N ILE A 30 -5.23 -8.72 12.05
CA ILE A 30 -5.52 -7.38 11.54
C ILE A 30 -4.25 -6.58 11.31
N LEU A 31 -3.32 -6.59 12.27
CA LEU A 31 -2.04 -5.90 12.11
C LEU A 31 -1.23 -6.46 10.95
N ARG A 32 -1.28 -7.77 10.72
CA ARG A 32 -0.57 -8.40 9.60
C ARG A 32 -1.17 -7.98 8.27
N GLU A 33 -2.50 -8.05 8.14
CA GLU A 33 -3.20 -7.64 6.93
C GLU A 33 -2.93 -6.17 6.61
N ALA A 34 -3.11 -5.28 7.59
CA ALA A 34 -2.84 -3.85 7.41
C ALA A 34 -1.39 -3.54 7.01
N VAL A 35 -0.42 -4.28 7.56
CA VAL A 35 0.99 -4.13 7.19
C VAL A 35 1.24 -4.67 5.78
N THR A 36 0.65 -5.81 5.41
CA THR A 36 0.76 -6.38 4.06
C THR A 36 0.19 -5.43 3.03
N ASP A 37 -1.04 -4.96 3.21
CA ASP A 37 -1.71 -4.05 2.27
C ASP A 37 -0.88 -2.79 2.06
N ARG A 38 -0.40 -2.18 3.16
CA ARG A 38 0.42 -0.97 3.06
C ARG A 38 1.79 -1.22 2.45
N LEU A 39 2.37 -2.41 2.68
CA LEU A 39 3.66 -2.76 2.10
C LEU A 39 3.55 -2.92 0.58
N GLU A 40 2.51 -3.59 0.10
CA GLU A 40 2.25 -3.77 -1.34
C GLU A 40 2.14 -2.40 -2.05
N GLU A 41 1.37 -1.45 -1.50
CA GLU A 41 1.28 -0.09 -2.03
C GLU A 41 2.65 0.62 -2.09
N LEU A 42 3.48 0.44 -1.06
CA LEU A 42 4.80 1.07 -1.01
C LEU A 42 5.77 0.43 -2.01
N GLU A 43 5.71 -0.88 -2.21
CA GLU A 43 6.50 -1.59 -3.21
C GLU A 43 6.14 -1.14 -4.63
N GLU A 44 4.85 -1.00 -4.94
CA GLU A 44 4.40 -0.42 -6.21
C GLU A 44 4.91 1.00 -6.41
N MET A 45 4.84 1.83 -5.36
CA MET A 45 5.33 3.21 -5.41
C MET A 45 6.84 3.26 -5.69
N VAL A 46 7.63 2.34 -5.11
CA VAL A 46 9.07 2.24 -5.39
C VAL A 46 9.30 1.96 -6.88
N VAL A 47 8.59 1.00 -7.48
CA VAL A 47 8.69 0.68 -8.92
C VAL A 47 8.33 1.88 -9.78
N LEU A 48 7.27 2.61 -9.44
CA LEU A 48 6.87 3.82 -10.15
C LEU A 48 7.94 4.91 -10.04
N MET A 49 8.49 5.13 -8.85
CA MET A 49 9.55 6.11 -8.61
C MET A 49 10.82 5.78 -9.41
N GLU A 50 11.19 4.50 -9.50
CA GLU A 50 12.30 4.05 -10.35
C GLU A 50 12.04 4.35 -11.83
N ARG A 51 10.83 4.06 -12.32
CA ARG A 51 10.43 4.37 -13.71
C ARG A 51 10.49 5.87 -14.01
N VAL A 52 10.01 6.70 -13.08
CA VAL A 52 10.07 8.18 -13.20
C VAL A 52 11.53 8.65 -13.22
N LYS A 53 12.36 8.15 -12.30
CA LYS A 53 13.80 8.49 -12.23
C LYS A 53 14.58 8.05 -13.47
N ALA A 54 14.19 6.94 -14.09
CA ALA A 54 14.85 6.42 -15.29
C ALA A 54 14.71 7.34 -16.52
N ASN A 55 13.98 8.46 -16.42
CA ASN A 55 13.87 9.52 -17.44
C ASN A 55 13.65 8.97 -18.85
N ARG A 56 12.70 8.02 -18.97
CA ARG A 56 12.38 7.39 -20.25
C ARG A 56 11.91 8.44 -21.26
N PRO A 57 12.23 8.28 -22.56
CA PRO A 57 11.78 9.21 -23.58
C PRO A 57 10.25 9.35 -23.54
N LYS A 58 9.78 10.59 -23.42
CA LYS A 58 8.35 10.90 -23.43
C LYS A 58 7.83 10.66 -24.84
N ARG A 59 6.69 9.99 -24.94
CA ARG A 59 5.95 9.83 -26.21
C ARG A 59 4.75 10.79 -26.22
N PRO A 60 4.34 11.33 -27.39
CA PRO A 60 3.12 12.11 -27.51
C PRO A 60 1.89 11.31 -27.03
N ILE A 61 0.97 11.98 -26.34
CA ILE A 61 -0.23 11.33 -25.79
C ILE A 61 -1.15 10.76 -26.89
N ALA A 62 -1.17 11.40 -28.06
CA ALA A 62 -1.95 10.94 -29.22
C ALA A 62 -1.50 9.55 -29.72
N GLU A 63 -0.19 9.27 -29.72
CA GLU A 63 0.33 7.95 -30.09
C GLU A 63 -0.12 6.87 -29.09
N LEU A 64 -0.17 7.21 -27.81
CA LEU A 64 -0.63 6.31 -26.75
C LEU A 64 -2.14 6.02 -26.86
N TRP A 65 -2.96 7.03 -27.15
CA TRP A 65 -4.41 6.84 -27.31
C TRP A 65 -4.74 5.94 -28.50
N LYS A 66 -4.01 6.09 -29.61
CA LYS A 66 -4.12 5.19 -30.75
C LYS A 66 -3.76 3.75 -30.41
N GLU A 67 -2.66 3.54 -29.67
CA GLU A 67 -2.22 2.21 -29.24
C GLU A 67 -3.21 1.53 -28.29
N LEU A 68 -3.88 2.31 -27.43
CA LEU A 68 -4.83 1.80 -26.44
C LEU A 68 -6.27 1.71 -26.95
N GLU A 69 -6.51 2.05 -28.22
CA GLU A 69 -7.86 2.10 -28.81
C GLU A 69 -8.81 3.03 -28.03
N LEU A 70 -8.27 4.14 -27.52
CA LEU A 70 -8.98 5.17 -26.75
C LEU A 70 -9.21 6.45 -27.57
N GLU A 71 -9.01 6.41 -28.89
CA GLU A 71 -9.40 7.51 -29.78
C GLU A 71 -10.94 7.55 -29.90
N ASP A 72 -11.54 8.75 -29.77
CA ASP A 72 -12.99 8.98 -29.97
C ASP A 72 -13.49 8.51 -31.34
#